data_AF-A0A0C9TRB7-F1
#
_entry.id   AF-A0A0C9TRB7-F1
#
_cell.length_a   1.000
_cell.length_b   1.000
_cell.length_c   1.000
_cell.angle_alpha   90.00
_cell.angle_beta   90.00
_cell.angle_gamma   90.00
#
_symmetry.space_group_name_H-M   'P 1'
#
loop_
_entity.id
_entity.type
_entity.pdbx_description
1 polymer ?
#
loop_
_entity_poly.entity_id
_entity_poly.type
_entity_poly.pdbx_seq_one_letter_code
_entity_poly.pdbx_strand_id
1 'polypeptide(L)'
;PTSTGTRGENLPWFWTMNADLQAGNWMSECEFALLWVKFHRAKANVDRCTEEVALLKMEMRWTANFFQHHSDKWRRFAAEAEAKRDMGRVCFAKKQTKTWRTLHEQVITLIHRFRLA
;
A
#
# COMPACT_ATOMS: atom_id res chain seq x y z
N PRO A 1 38.09 -3.09 -32.35
CA PRO A 1 37.29 -1.97 -32.90
C PRO A 1 35.87 -2.45 -33.25
N THR A 2 34.91 -2.20 -32.38
CA THR A 2 33.48 -2.50 -32.61
C THR A 2 32.90 -1.46 -33.58
N SER A 3 32.28 -1.91 -34.67
CA SER A 3 31.69 -1.05 -35.70
C SER A 3 30.48 -0.30 -35.15
N THR A 4 30.57 1.03 -35.21
CA THR A 4 29.52 1.99 -34.86
C THR A 4 28.40 1.94 -35.91
N GLY A 5 27.23 1.39 -35.56
CA GLY A 5 26.17 1.24 -36.57
C GLY A 5 24.78 0.83 -36.10
N THR A 6 24.30 1.20 -34.90
CA THR A 6 22.89 0.96 -34.50
C THR A 6 22.30 2.10 -33.65
N ARG A 7 22.81 3.33 -33.80
CA ARG A 7 22.34 4.51 -33.02
C ARG A 7 21.04 5.15 -33.57
N GLY A 8 20.33 4.47 -34.48
CA GLY A 8 19.18 5.03 -35.20
C GLY A 8 17.89 4.23 -35.12
N GLU A 9 17.90 3.05 -34.52
CA GLU A 9 16.74 2.18 -34.47
C GLU A 9 16.19 2.19 -33.03
N ASN A 10 14.95 2.67 -32.83
CA ASN A 10 14.19 2.54 -31.58
C ASN A 10 13.79 1.07 -31.35
N LEU A 11 14.71 0.14 -31.53
CA LEU A 11 14.46 -1.26 -31.26
C LEU A 11 14.55 -1.49 -29.76
N PRO A 12 13.58 -2.21 -29.18
CA PRO A 12 13.68 -2.68 -27.80
C PRO A 12 15.02 -3.37 -27.53
N TRP A 13 15.56 -3.18 -26.33
CA TRP A 13 16.90 -3.61 -25.94
C TRP A 13 17.21 -5.11 -26.20
N PHE A 14 16.20 -5.97 -26.23
CA PHE A 14 16.35 -7.40 -26.50
C PHE A 14 16.69 -7.70 -27.97
N TRP A 15 16.40 -6.79 -28.90
CA TRP A 15 16.79 -6.88 -30.31
C TRP A 15 18.20 -6.35 -30.57
N THR A 16 18.71 -5.48 -29.69
CA THR A 16 20.08 -4.94 -29.79
C THR A 16 21.13 -5.79 -29.10
N MET A 17 20.73 -6.79 -28.31
CA MET A 17 21.63 -7.57 -27.45
C MET A 17 22.51 -8.58 -28.22
N ASN A 18 22.20 -8.88 -29.49
CA ASN A 18 22.73 -10.07 -30.17
C ASN A 18 23.23 -9.86 -31.61
N ALA A 19 23.83 -8.70 -31.92
CA ALA A 19 24.48 -8.49 -33.22
C ALA A 19 25.63 -9.48 -33.52
N ASP A 20 26.16 -10.15 -32.49
CA ASP A 20 27.38 -10.96 -32.56
C ASP A 20 27.13 -12.49 -32.44
N LEU A 21 25.89 -12.94 -32.25
CA LEU A 21 25.58 -14.35 -31.98
C LEU A 21 25.22 -15.13 -33.27
N GLN A 22 25.88 -16.27 -33.50
CA GLN A 22 25.66 -17.14 -34.66
C GLN A 22 24.18 -17.59 -34.75
N ALA A 23 23.63 -17.54 -35.96
CA ALA A 23 22.20 -17.65 -36.29
C ALA A 23 21.46 -18.95 -35.86
N GLY A 24 22.11 -19.88 -35.14
CA GLY A 24 21.53 -21.14 -34.70
C GLY A 24 20.94 -21.18 -33.27
N ASN A 25 21.41 -20.33 -32.34
CA ASN A 25 20.98 -20.36 -30.93
C ASN A 25 20.29 -19.04 -30.46
N TRP A 26 20.09 -18.08 -31.37
CA TRP A 26 19.63 -16.74 -31.00
C TRP A 26 18.14 -16.73 -30.61
N MET A 27 17.30 -17.51 -31.28
CA MET A 27 15.85 -17.49 -31.08
C MET A 27 15.49 -18.06 -29.69
N SER A 28 16.18 -19.13 -29.27
CA SER A 28 16.06 -19.73 -27.92
C SER A 28 16.56 -18.78 -26.83
N GLU A 29 17.68 -18.07 -27.05
CA GLU A 29 18.19 -17.08 -26.11
C GLU A 29 17.28 -15.85 -25.98
N CYS A 30 16.71 -15.36 -27.09
CA CYS A 30 15.72 -14.28 -27.06
C CYS A 30 14.44 -14.72 -26.35
N GLU A 31 13.95 -15.94 -26.60
CA GLU A 31 12.80 -16.50 -25.90
C GLU A 31 13.08 -16.63 -24.39
N PHE A 32 14.27 -17.11 -24.02
CA PHE A 32 14.71 -17.16 -22.63
C PHE A 32 14.74 -15.76 -22.00
N ALA A 33 15.35 -14.76 -22.64
CA ALA A 33 15.39 -13.39 -22.14
C ALA A 33 13.98 -12.81 -21.95
N LEU A 34 13.06 -13.03 -22.89
CA LEU A 34 11.67 -12.60 -22.78
C LEU A 34 10.94 -13.30 -21.62
N LEU A 35 11.16 -14.60 -21.43
CA LEU A 35 10.62 -15.36 -20.31
C LEU A 35 11.17 -14.86 -18.97
N TRP A 36 12.45 -14.54 -18.89
CA TRP A 36 13.09 -13.95 -17.72
C TRP A 36 12.49 -12.59 -17.37
N VAL A 37 12.29 -11.71 -18.36
CA VAL A 37 11.65 -10.41 -18.14
C VAL A 37 10.22 -10.58 -17.65
N LYS A 38 9.45 -11.49 -18.24
CA LYS A 38 8.09 -11.81 -17.79
C LYS A 38 8.10 -12.33 -16.35
N PHE A 39 9.02 -13.23 -16.02
CA PHE A 39 9.20 -13.76 -14.68
C PHE A 39 9.54 -12.65 -13.67
N HIS A 40 10.51 -11.79 -13.98
CA HIS A 40 10.89 -10.68 -13.10
C HIS A 40 9.74 -9.68 -12.86
N ARG A 41 8.95 -9.38 -13.90
CA ARG A 41 7.75 -8.54 -13.74
C ARG A 41 6.70 -9.21 -12.87
N ALA A 42 6.45 -10.50 -13.08
CA ALA A 42 5.51 -11.26 -12.26
C ALA A 42 5.97 -11.31 -10.79
N LYS A 43 7.26 -11.57 -10.55
CA LYS A 43 7.86 -11.57 -9.22
C LYS A 43 7.75 -10.20 -8.56
N ALA A 44 8.14 -9.13 -9.24
CA ALA A 44 8.04 -7.77 -8.71
C ALA A 44 6.58 -7.38 -8.37
N ASN A 45 5.60 -7.82 -9.17
CA ASN A 45 4.19 -7.61 -8.87
C ASN A 45 3.74 -8.38 -7.62
N VAL A 46 4.20 -9.61 -7.43
CA VAL A 46 3.91 -10.40 -6.22
C VAL A 46 4.55 -9.76 -4.99
N ASP A 47 5.81 -9.34 -5.10
CA ASP A 47 6.54 -8.67 -4.02
C ASP A 47 5.84 -7.37 -3.62
N ARG A 48 5.47 -6.52 -4.60
CA ARG A 48 4.70 -5.29 -4.38
C ARG A 48 3.34 -5.55 -3.74
N CYS A 49 2.59 -6.53 -4.25
CA CYS A 49 1.28 -6.88 -3.67
C CYS A 49 1.42 -7.33 -2.20
N THR A 50 2.47 -8.08 -1.89
CA THR A 50 2.76 -8.54 -0.53
C THR A 50 3.07 -7.35 0.40
N GLU A 51 3.86 -6.39 -0.08
CA GLU A 51 4.15 -5.15 0.65
C GLU A 51 2.89 -4.31 0.87
N GLU A 52 2.07 -4.10 -0.16
CA GLU A 52 0.83 -3.33 -0.09
C GLU A 52 -0.16 -3.94 0.92
N VAL A 53 -0.28 -5.26 0.97
CA VAL A 53 -1.10 -5.95 1.98
C VAL A 53 -0.55 -5.74 3.39
N ALA A 54 0.78 -5.73 3.57
CA ALA A 54 1.40 -5.48 4.86
C ALA A 54 1.17 -4.02 5.33
N LEU A 55 1.36 -3.05 4.44
CA LEU A 55 1.10 -1.63 4.70
C LEU A 55 -0.37 -1.40 5.05
N LEU A 56 -1.29 -1.95 4.26
CA LEU A 56 -2.73 -1.82 4.50
C LEU A 56 -3.13 -2.33 5.90
N LYS A 57 -2.56 -3.46 6.35
CA LYS A 57 -2.80 -3.98 7.71
C LYS A 57 -2.29 -3.02 8.79
N MET A 58 -1.15 -2.36 8.56
CA MET A 58 -0.61 -1.36 9.49
C MET A 58 -1.49 -0.11 9.52
N GLU A 59 -1.87 0.41 8.35
CA GLU A 59 -2.74 1.59 8.22
C GLU A 59 -4.09 1.37 8.86
N MET A 60 -4.73 0.22 8.62
CA MET A 60 -5.98 -0.19 9.27
C MET A 60 -5.86 -0.12 10.81
N ARG A 61 -4.79 -0.69 11.37
CA ARG A 61 -4.54 -0.66 12.82
C ARG A 61 -4.30 0.77 13.30
N TRP A 62 -3.57 1.57 12.53
CA TRP A 62 -3.33 2.97 12.83
C TRP A 62 -4.64 3.77 12.85
N THR A 63 -5.52 3.59 11.86
CA THR A 63 -6.84 4.23 11.81
C THR A 63 -7.70 3.88 13.02
N ALA A 64 -7.73 2.60 13.43
CA ALA A 64 -8.44 2.19 14.65
C ALA A 64 -7.87 2.91 15.89
N ASN A 65 -6.55 2.90 16.05
CA ASN A 65 -5.89 3.59 17.17
C ASN A 65 -6.16 5.09 17.16
N PHE A 66 -6.18 5.72 15.98
CA PHE A 66 -6.47 7.14 15.81
C PHE A 66 -7.88 7.50 16.29
N PHE A 67 -8.90 6.72 15.88
CA PHE A 67 -10.27 6.95 16.35
C PHE A 67 -10.44 6.72 17.85
N GLN A 68 -9.82 5.66 18.38
CA GLN A 68 -9.84 5.41 19.82
C GLN A 68 -9.18 6.56 20.60
N HIS A 69 -8.01 7.02 20.16
CA HIS A 69 -7.31 8.15 20.76
C HIS A 69 -8.17 9.42 20.77
N HIS A 70 -8.86 9.72 19.68
CA HIS A 70 -9.76 10.87 19.62
C HIS A 70 -10.97 10.72 20.54
N SER A 71 -11.59 9.54 20.60
CA SER A 71 -12.66 9.25 21.57
C SER A 71 -12.18 9.50 23.01
N ASP A 72 -10.97 9.05 23.35
CA ASP A 72 -10.37 9.21 24.68
C ASP A 72 -10.08 10.68 24.99
N LYS A 73 -9.54 11.41 24.02
CA LYS A 73 -9.28 12.85 24.14
C LYS A 73 -10.56 13.62 24.45
N TRP A 74 -11.63 13.39 23.70
CA TRP A 74 -12.92 14.05 23.94
C TRP A 74 -13.55 13.66 25.27
N ARG A 75 -13.33 12.42 25.72
CA ARG A 75 -13.79 11.97 27.04
C ARG A 75 -13.07 12.71 28.16
N ARG A 76 -11.77 12.99 28.02
CA ARG A 76 -11.02 13.83 28.97
C ARG A 76 -11.57 15.26 28.99
N PHE A 77 -11.82 15.86 27.82
CA PHE A 77 -12.44 17.18 27.74
C PHE A 77 -13.83 17.25 28.37
N ALA A 78 -14.64 16.19 28.24
CA ALA A 78 -15.92 16.11 28.92
C ALA A 78 -15.75 16.13 30.45
N ALA A 79 -14.81 15.36 30.99
CA ALA A 79 -14.52 15.33 32.43
C ALA A 79 -14.00 16.69 32.95
N GLU A 80 -13.12 17.34 32.20
CA GLU A 80 -12.64 18.69 32.53
C GLU A 80 -13.75 19.75 32.52
N ALA A 81 -14.68 19.67 31.55
CA ALA A 81 -15.82 20.58 31.49
C ALA A 81 -16.83 20.31 32.64
N GLU A 82 -17.01 19.04 33.01
CA GLU A 82 -17.88 18.62 34.11
C GLU A 82 -17.34 19.15 35.45
N ALA A 83 -16.02 19.09 35.66
CA ALA A 83 -15.36 19.71 36.82
C ALA A 83 -15.57 21.23 36.89
N LYS A 84 -15.67 21.90 35.74
CA LYS A 84 -15.95 23.35 35.62
C LYS A 84 -17.44 23.68 35.62
N ARG A 85 -18.33 22.68 35.70
CA ARG A 85 -19.80 22.81 35.58
C ARG A 85 -20.26 23.48 34.28
N ASP A 86 -19.48 23.39 33.21
CA ASP A 86 -19.87 23.88 31.88
C ASP A 86 -20.65 22.79 31.13
N MET A 87 -21.96 22.74 31.38
CA MET A 87 -22.83 21.70 30.83
C MET A 87 -22.94 21.73 29.30
N GLY A 88 -22.79 22.91 28.69
CA GLY A 88 -22.78 23.04 27.23
C GLY A 88 -21.59 22.31 26.61
N ARG A 89 -20.39 22.56 27.15
CA ARG A 89 -19.17 21.86 26.71
C ARG A 89 -19.21 20.37 27.04
N VAL A 90 -19.78 19.97 28.18
CA VAL A 90 -19.97 18.55 28.52
C VAL A 90 -20.80 17.85 27.46
N CYS A 91 -21.94 18.41 27.09
CA CYS A 91 -22.83 17.81 26.08
C CYS A 91 -22.13 17.67 24.72
N PHE A 92 -21.45 18.72 24.27
CA PHE A 92 -20.69 18.70 23.02
C PHE A 92 -19.56 17.65 23.05
N ALA A 93 -18.76 17.62 24.10
CA ALA A 93 -17.66 16.67 24.23
C ALA A 93 -18.15 15.22 24.29
N LYS A 94 -19.23 14.94 25.03
CA LYS A 94 -19.87 13.60 25.08
C LYS A 94 -20.39 13.18 23.69
N LYS A 95 -20.98 14.11 22.92
CA LYS A 95 -21.38 13.85 21.52
C LYS A 95 -20.17 13.47 20.67
N GLN A 96 -19.07 14.22 20.76
CA GLN A 96 -17.84 13.93 20.02
C GLN A 96 -17.26 12.55 20.40
N THR A 97 -17.15 12.24 21.68
CA THR A 97 -16.71 10.91 22.15
C THR A 97 -17.53 9.79 21.51
N LYS A 98 -18.87 9.94 21.47
CA LYS A 98 -19.74 8.94 20.85
C LYS A 98 -19.45 8.77 19.36
N THR A 99 -19.34 9.88 18.60
CA THR A 99 -19.01 9.84 17.17
C THR A 99 -17.71 9.10 16.89
N TRP A 100 -16.62 9.47 17.57
CA TRP A 100 -15.32 8.82 17.37
C TRP A 100 -15.32 7.35 17.78
N ARG A 101 -16.05 7.00 18.84
CA ARG A 101 -16.21 5.60 19.25
C ARG A 101 -16.94 4.77 18.21
N THR A 102 -18.01 5.28 17.62
CA THR A 102 -18.73 4.59 16.55
C THR A 102 -17.84 4.35 15.33
N LEU A 103 -17.03 5.34 14.93
CA LEU A 103 -16.05 5.15 13.85
C LEU A 103 -15.02 4.07 14.18
N HIS A 104 -14.52 4.03 15.42
CA HIS A 104 -13.63 2.98 15.89
C HIS A 104 -14.28 1.59 15.78
N GLU A 105 -15.51 1.42 16.28
CA GLU A 105 -16.25 0.15 16.21
C GLU A 105 -16.49 -0.32 14.76
N GLN A 106 -16.83 0.61 13.87
CA GLN A 106 -16.99 0.33 12.43
C GLN A 106 -15.68 -0.14 11.80
N VAL A 107 -14.56 0.54 12.07
CA VAL A 107 -13.25 0.14 11.54
C VAL A 107 -12.83 -1.22 12.08
N ILE A 108 -13.00 -1.49 13.37
CA ILE A 108 -12.70 -2.82 13.94
C ILE A 108 -13.50 -3.91 13.22
N THR A 109 -14.79 -3.65 12.97
CA THR A 109 -15.65 -4.59 12.21
C THR A 109 -15.13 -4.83 10.79
N LEU A 110 -14.71 -3.78 10.09
CA LEU A 110 -14.15 -3.89 8.73
C LEU A 110 -12.81 -4.64 8.73
N ILE A 111 -11.93 -4.39 9.70
CA ILE A 111 -10.66 -5.09 9.86
C ILE A 111 -10.89 -6.59 10.10
N HIS A 112 -11.86 -6.95 10.94
CA HIS A 112 -12.21 -8.35 11.15
C HIS A 112 -12.69 -9.03 9.87
N ARG A 113 -13.53 -8.35 9.06
CA ARG A 113 -13.96 -8.87 7.75
C ARG A 113 -12.78 -9.05 6.79
N PHE A 114 -11.87 -8.09 6.73
CA PHE A 114 -10.68 -8.17 5.89
C PHE A 114 -9.76 -9.34 6.27
N ARG A 115 -9.69 -9.71 7.56
CA ARG A 115 -8.88 -10.87 8.01
C ARG A 115 -9.51 -12.23 7.69
N LEU A 116 -10.82 -12.27 7.45
CA LEU A 116 -11.55 -13.51 7.15
C LEU A 116 -11.65 -13.80 5.64
N ALA A 117 -11.37 -12.79 4.81
CA ALA A 117 -11.28 -12.91 3.35
C ALA A 117 -9.86 -13.33 2.93
#